data_AF-A4YBE9-F1
#
_entry.id   AF-A4YBE9-F1
#
_cell.length_a   1.000
_cell.length_b   1.000
_cell.length_c   1.000
_cell.angle_alpha   90.00
_cell.angle_beta   90.00
_cell.angle_gamma   90.00
#
_symmetry.space_group_name_H-M   'P 1'
#
loop_
_entity.id
_entity.type
_entity.pdbx_description
1 polymer ?
#
loop_
_entity_poly.entity_id
_entity_poly.type
_entity_poly.pdbx_seq_one_letter_code
_entity_poly.pdbx_strand_id
1 'polypeptide(L)'
;MNDPLLNKPSELIIEGELQCNDKLRIKMLEDVSLMTQETKHKILNAMLKMHKYFEDYCGDLEISLNTINEIAANTQPLYIILDDTSTMETRAIRYHYTSNWETDHGVEVLILNGNQVIFVGNCGYTYGVLLSSIDSDLCLQNEELNFLIA
;
A
#
# COMPACT_ATOMS: atom_id res chain seq x y z
N MET A 1 -5.24 -2.99 19.50
CA MET A 1 -6.42 -2.65 18.68
C MET A 1 -6.59 -3.74 17.65
N ASN A 2 -7.81 -4.14 17.31
CA ASN A 2 -8.06 -5.05 16.20
C ASN A 2 -8.33 -4.20 14.96
N ASP A 3 -7.32 -3.95 14.13
CA ASP A 3 -7.57 -3.27 12.86
C ASP A 3 -8.35 -4.19 11.93
N PRO A 4 -9.51 -3.73 11.42
CA PRO A 4 -10.42 -4.56 10.64
C PRO A 4 -9.82 -5.04 9.32
N LEU A 5 -8.68 -4.47 8.89
CA LEU A 5 -8.02 -4.79 7.62
C LEU A 5 -6.78 -5.68 7.78
N LEU A 6 -6.16 -5.78 8.97
CA LEU A 6 -4.92 -6.54 9.16
C LEU A 6 -5.11 -8.06 9.17
N ASN A 7 -6.30 -8.52 9.56
CA ASN A 7 -6.59 -9.94 9.76
C ASN A 7 -7.51 -10.53 8.69
N LYS A 8 -7.83 -9.75 7.65
CA LYS A 8 -8.60 -10.24 6.52
C LYS A 8 -7.66 -10.99 5.56
N PRO A 9 -8.12 -12.10 4.95
CA PRO A 9 -7.32 -12.79 3.95
C PRO A 9 -7.04 -11.87 2.77
N SER A 10 -5.78 -11.88 2.32
CA SER A 10 -5.34 -11.16 1.12
C SER A 10 -5.42 -12.06 -0.10
N GLU A 11 -5.84 -11.51 -1.23
CA GLU A 11 -5.70 -12.20 -2.50
C GLU A 11 -4.25 -12.07 -2.99
N LEU A 12 -3.66 -13.19 -3.44
CA LEU A 12 -2.30 -13.22 -3.97
C LEU A 12 -2.35 -13.28 -5.50
N ILE A 13 -1.76 -12.29 -6.14
CA ILE A 13 -1.61 -12.19 -7.59
C ILE A 13 -0.12 -12.35 -7.93
N ILE A 14 0.17 -13.22 -8.91
CA ILE A 14 1.54 -13.47 -9.38
C ILE A 14 1.57 -13.10 -10.86
N GLU A 15 2.36 -12.08 -11.19
CA GLU A 15 2.41 -11.55 -12.55
C GLU A 15 3.36 -12.34 -13.46
N GLY A 16 2.98 -12.40 -14.74
CA GLY A 16 3.86 -12.75 -15.85
C GLY A 16 4.78 -13.95 -15.64
N GLU A 17 6.05 -13.74 -15.96
CA GLU A 17 7.10 -14.77 -15.97
C GLU A 17 7.43 -15.30 -14.57
N LEU A 18 7.05 -14.57 -13.51
CA LEU A 18 7.30 -14.96 -12.12
C LEU A 18 6.53 -16.23 -11.72
N GLN A 19 5.45 -16.55 -12.44
CA GLN A 19 4.69 -17.79 -12.23
C GLN A 19 5.57 -19.04 -12.34
N CYS A 20 6.62 -19.01 -13.17
CA CYS A 20 7.53 -20.13 -13.38
C CYS A 20 8.80 -20.08 -12.50
N ASN A 21 8.96 -19.07 -11.64
CA ASN A 21 10.14 -18.88 -10.80
C ASN A 21 9.84 -19.12 -9.31
N ASP A 22 9.71 -20.39 -8.93
CA ASP A 22 9.33 -20.81 -7.59
C ASP A 22 10.29 -20.29 -6.50
N LYS A 23 11.60 -20.26 -6.76
CA LYS A 23 12.60 -19.83 -5.78
C LYS A 23 12.43 -18.35 -5.43
N LEU A 24 12.28 -17.50 -6.44
CA LEU A 24 12.08 -16.06 -6.23
C LEU A 24 10.74 -15.80 -5.55
N ARG A 25 9.67 -16.47 -6.03
CA ARG A 25 8.33 -16.35 -5.44
C ARG A 25 8.31 -16.70 -3.95
N ILE A 26 8.89 -17.85 -3.58
CA ILE A 26 8.99 -18.26 -2.17
C ILE A 26 9.72 -17.19 -1.37
N LYS A 27 10.82 -16.66 -1.89
CA LYS A 27 11.60 -15.65 -1.16
C LYS A 27 10.83 -14.34 -0.95
N MET A 28 10.07 -13.90 -1.95
CA MET A 28 9.20 -12.72 -1.83
C MET A 28 8.10 -12.95 -0.79
N LEU A 29 7.46 -14.12 -0.79
CA LEU A 29 6.45 -14.47 0.22
C LEU A 29 7.04 -14.54 1.64
N GLU A 30 8.28 -15.03 1.78
CA GLU A 30 8.99 -14.99 3.06
C GLU A 30 9.16 -13.56 3.57
N ASP A 31 9.57 -12.63 2.71
CA ASP A 31 9.77 -11.23 3.09
C ASP A 31 8.48 -10.59 3.64
N VAL A 32 7.31 -10.94 3.11
CA VAL A 32 6.00 -10.55 3.66
C VAL A 32 5.69 -11.24 4.99
N SER A 33 5.93 -12.55 5.05
CA SER A 33 5.59 -13.37 6.22
C SER A 33 6.38 -12.99 7.47
N LEU A 34 7.61 -12.49 7.27
CA LEU A 34 8.52 -12.08 8.34
C LEU A 34 8.21 -10.68 8.88
N MET A 35 7.33 -9.90 8.24
CA MET A 35 6.90 -8.61 8.76
C MET A 35 6.16 -8.77 10.09
N THR A 36 6.58 -7.97 11.07
CA THR A 36 5.91 -7.92 12.37
C THR A 36 4.49 -7.35 12.24
N GLN A 37 3.61 -7.68 13.19
CA GLN A 37 2.27 -7.08 13.24
C GLN A 37 2.33 -5.55 13.41
N GLU A 38 3.33 -5.05 14.14
CA GLU A 38 3.56 -3.62 14.28
C GLU A 38 3.88 -2.95 12.95
N THR A 39 4.77 -3.55 12.14
CA THR A 39 5.10 -3.07 10.79
C THR A 39 3.86 -3.02 9.90
N LYS A 40 3.06 -4.09 9.89
CA LYS A 40 1.83 -4.14 9.10
C LYS A 40 0.84 -3.07 9.53
N HIS A 41 0.71 -2.83 10.84
CA HIS A 41 -0.13 -1.77 11.39
C HIS A 41 0.34 -0.38 10.98
N LYS A 42 1.66 -0.11 11.04
CA LYS A 42 2.25 1.17 10.59
C LYS A 42 1.98 1.42 9.11
N ILE A 43 2.19 0.40 8.26
CA ILE A 43 1.93 0.46 6.81
C ILE A 43 0.45 0.77 6.55
N LEU A 44 -0.47 0.01 7.17
CA LEU A 44 -1.90 0.20 7.00
C LEU A 44 -2.34 1.61 7.41
N ASN A 45 -1.92 2.07 8.58
CA ASN A 45 -2.27 3.39 9.09
C ASN A 45 -1.73 4.51 8.18
N ALA A 46 -0.49 4.37 7.70
CA ALA A 46 0.10 5.35 6.80
C ALA A 46 -0.68 5.44 5.48
N MET A 47 -1.00 4.29 4.89
CA MET A 47 -1.79 4.25 3.66
C MET A 47 -3.20 4.83 3.83
N LEU A 48 -3.90 4.54 4.93
CA LEU A 48 -5.23 5.12 5.19
C LEU A 48 -5.17 6.65 5.35
N LYS A 49 -4.13 7.17 6.00
CA LYS A 49 -3.87 8.61 6.08
C LYS A 49 -3.61 9.23 4.70
N MET A 50 -2.87 8.52 3.86
CA MET A 50 -2.59 8.96 2.49
C MET A 50 -3.86 8.98 1.63
N HIS A 51 -4.76 7.99 1.77
CA HIS A 51 -6.08 8.05 1.15
C HIS A 51 -6.88 9.27 1.61
N LYS A 52 -6.93 9.53 2.93
CA LYS A 52 -7.62 10.71 3.46
C LYS A 52 -7.03 12.02 2.91
N TYR A 53 -5.71 12.09 2.78
CA TYR A 53 -5.04 13.23 2.18
C TYR A 53 -5.50 13.46 0.73
N PHE A 54 -5.53 12.42 -0.12
CA PHE A 54 -5.97 12.56 -1.50
C PHE A 54 -7.45 12.91 -1.60
N GLU A 55 -8.30 12.35 -0.74
CA GLU A 55 -9.72 12.75 -0.66
C GLU A 55 -9.86 14.25 -0.39
N ASP A 56 -9.18 14.75 0.64
CA ASP A 56 -9.23 16.16 1.04
C ASP A 56 -8.63 17.09 -0.02
N TYR A 57 -7.54 16.67 -0.69
CA TYR A 57 -6.86 17.47 -1.72
C TYR A 57 -7.70 17.59 -2.99
N CYS A 58 -8.35 16.50 -3.40
CA CYS A 58 -9.03 16.43 -4.69
C CYS A 58 -10.45 16.96 -4.65
N GLY A 59 -11.08 16.96 -3.48
CA GLY A 59 -12.32 17.71 -3.21
C GLY A 59 -13.57 17.28 -3.99
N ASP A 60 -13.46 16.28 -4.88
CA ASP A 60 -14.51 15.85 -5.80
C ASP A 60 -14.57 14.32 -5.87
N LEU A 61 -14.81 13.70 -4.72
CA LEU A 61 -15.16 12.29 -4.65
C LEU A 61 -16.67 12.15 -4.57
N GLU A 62 -17.22 11.20 -5.32
CA GLU A 62 -18.66 10.87 -5.29
C GLU A 62 -19.15 10.50 -3.87
N ILE A 63 -18.23 10.07 -3.01
CA ILE A 63 -18.44 9.75 -1.59
C ILE A 63 -17.33 10.41 -0.77
N SER A 64 -17.68 11.29 0.16
CA SER A 64 -16.74 11.86 1.15
C SER A 64 -16.81 11.09 2.46
N LEU A 65 -15.65 10.65 2.96
CA LEU A 65 -15.50 9.90 4.21
C LEU A 65 -14.73 10.77 5.20
N ASN A 66 -15.36 11.11 6.32
CA ASN A 66 -14.84 12.15 7.19
C ASN A 66 -13.68 11.67 8.09
N THR A 67 -13.51 10.35 8.23
CA THR A 67 -12.53 9.77 9.15
C THR A 67 -11.80 8.56 8.55
N ILE A 68 -10.56 8.32 9.02
CA ILE A 68 -9.77 7.12 8.70
C ILE A 68 -10.54 5.82 9.01
N ASN A 69 -11.38 5.83 10.06
CA ASN A 69 -12.20 4.66 10.42
C ASN A 69 -13.31 4.40 9.40
N GLU A 70 -13.91 5.46 8.84
CA GLU A 70 -14.91 5.36 7.78
C GLU A 70 -14.27 4.85 6.48
N ILE A 71 -13.07 5.33 6.15
CA ILE A 71 -12.27 4.78 5.03
C ILE A 71 -12.04 3.28 5.26
N ALA A 72 -11.50 2.89 6.42
CA ALA A 72 -11.21 1.49 6.72
C ALA A 72 -12.45 0.58 6.68
N ALA A 73 -13.64 1.09 7.01
CA ALA A 73 -14.89 0.35 6.94
C ALA A 73 -15.40 0.15 5.51
N ASN A 74 -15.04 1.04 4.59
CA ASN A 74 -15.44 1.02 3.18
C ASN A 74 -14.33 0.51 2.25
N THR A 75 -13.17 0.13 2.81
CA THR A 75 -12.09 -0.51 2.09
C THR A 75 -12.15 -2.05 2.24
N GLN A 76 -11.99 -2.74 1.13
CA GLN A 76 -11.85 -4.19 1.02
C GLN A 76 -10.40 -4.62 1.22
N PRO A 77 -10.18 -5.89 1.62
CA PRO A 77 -8.85 -6.35 1.97
C PRO A 77 -7.85 -6.37 0.81
N LEU A 78 -6.60 -6.34 1.23
CA LEU A 78 -5.36 -6.27 0.49
C LEU A 78 -5.20 -7.31 -0.64
N TYR A 79 -4.89 -6.86 -1.86
CA TYR A 79 -4.22 -7.65 -2.89
C TYR A 79 -2.71 -7.56 -2.71
N ILE A 80 -2.04 -8.70 -2.70
CA ILE A 80 -0.58 -8.79 -2.74
C ILE A 80 -0.20 -9.18 -4.16
N ILE A 81 0.54 -8.31 -4.84
CA ILE A 81 1.05 -8.55 -6.18
C ILE A 81 2.55 -8.80 -6.08
N LEU A 82 2.98 -9.94 -6.60
CA LEU A 82 4.41 -10.22 -6.80
C LEU A 82 4.80 -9.73 -8.19
N ASP A 83 5.61 -8.68 -8.22
CA ASP A 83 5.99 -7.97 -9.44
C ASP A 83 6.92 -8.81 -10.32
N ASP A 84 6.58 -8.96 -11.60
CA ASP A 84 7.30 -9.84 -12.52
C ASP A 84 8.67 -9.30 -12.97
N THR A 85 8.95 -8.01 -12.72
CA THR A 85 10.26 -7.41 -12.93
C THR A 85 11.24 -7.66 -11.78
N SER A 86 10.76 -8.31 -10.70
CA SER A 86 11.58 -8.62 -9.53
C SER A 86 12.74 -9.56 -9.83
N THR A 87 13.84 -9.36 -9.11
CA THR A 87 15.02 -10.23 -9.11
C THR A 87 15.33 -10.71 -7.70
N MET A 88 16.28 -11.63 -7.55
CA MET A 88 16.72 -12.06 -6.21
C MET A 88 17.33 -10.92 -5.41
N GLU A 89 17.93 -9.93 -6.07
CA GLU A 89 18.59 -8.78 -5.44
C GLU A 89 17.60 -7.61 -5.20
N THR A 90 16.56 -7.51 -6.02
CA THR A 90 15.54 -6.47 -5.95
C THR A 90 14.15 -7.11 -6.02
N ARG A 91 13.62 -7.44 -4.85
CA ARG A 91 12.30 -8.07 -4.69
C ARG A 91 11.28 -7.01 -4.39
N ALA A 92 10.33 -6.80 -5.30
CA ALA A 92 9.27 -5.81 -5.16
C ALA A 92 7.92 -6.49 -4.96
N ILE A 93 7.21 -6.10 -3.90
CA ILE A 93 5.91 -6.67 -3.54
C ILE A 93 4.94 -5.52 -3.38
N ARG A 94 3.87 -5.51 -4.16
CA ARG A 94 2.89 -4.43 -4.17
C ARG A 94 1.67 -4.83 -3.37
N TYR A 95 1.19 -3.91 -2.56
CA TYR A 95 0.07 -4.03 -1.65
C TYR A 95 -0.99 -3.04 -2.10
N HIS A 96 -2.15 -3.54 -2.51
CA HIS A 96 -3.27 -2.72 -2.94
C HIS A 96 -4.48 -2.99 -2.08
N TYR A 97 -5.22 -1.95 -1.72
CA TYR A 97 -6.54 -2.13 -1.13
C TYR A 97 -7.57 -1.57 -2.10
N THR A 98 -8.70 -2.26 -2.22
CA THR A 98 -9.82 -1.77 -3.04
C THR A 98 -10.77 -0.99 -2.16
N SER A 99 -10.96 0.29 -2.48
CA SER A 99 -11.99 1.11 -1.86
C SER A 99 -13.28 0.97 -2.66
N ASN A 100 -14.40 0.64 -2.01
CA ASN A 100 -15.70 0.54 -2.72
C ASN A 100 -16.28 1.91 -3.12
N TRP A 101 -15.59 2.99 -2.76
CA TRP A 101 -15.99 4.37 -2.87
C TRP A 101 -15.13 5.19 -3.85
N GLU A 102 -14.04 4.59 -4.39
CA GLU A 102 -13.18 5.24 -5.40
C GLU A 102 -13.35 4.56 -6.77
N THR A 103 -13.49 5.36 -7.81
CA THR A 103 -13.44 4.92 -9.21
C THR A 103 -12.07 5.17 -9.88
N ASP A 104 -11.32 6.20 -9.46
CA ASP A 104 -10.05 6.63 -10.11
C ASP A 104 -8.93 7.07 -9.14
N HIS A 105 -9.07 6.74 -7.86
CA HIS A 105 -8.16 7.12 -6.80
C HIS A 105 -7.66 5.87 -6.08
N GLY A 106 -6.41 5.89 -5.63
CA GLY A 106 -5.84 4.72 -4.98
C GLY A 106 -4.47 4.98 -4.38
N VAL A 107 -4.20 4.33 -3.25
CA VAL A 107 -2.86 4.25 -2.66
C VAL A 107 -2.37 2.81 -2.77
N GLU A 108 -1.23 2.64 -3.40
CA GLU A 108 -0.44 1.41 -3.45
C GLU A 108 0.72 1.52 -2.44
N VAL A 109 1.06 0.41 -1.82
CA VAL A 109 2.29 0.29 -1.02
C VAL A 109 3.21 -0.73 -1.67
N LEU A 110 4.44 -0.35 -1.96
CA LEU A 110 5.49 -1.24 -2.43
C LEU A 110 6.44 -1.55 -1.29
N ILE A 111 6.74 -2.83 -1.13
CA ILE A 111 7.77 -3.32 -0.23
C ILE A 111 8.95 -3.78 -1.08
N LEU A 112 10.11 -3.18 -0.82
CA LEU A 112 11.36 -3.58 -1.44
C LEU A 112 12.20 -4.38 -0.45
N ASN A 113 12.64 -5.56 -0.88
CA ASN A 113 13.57 -6.44 -0.14
C ASN A 113 13.15 -6.77 1.30
N GLY A 114 11.87 -6.60 1.64
CA GLY A 114 11.31 -6.84 2.98
C GLY A 114 11.66 -5.79 4.04
N ASN A 115 12.33 -4.69 3.69
CA ASN A 115 12.80 -3.70 4.68
C ASN A 115 12.54 -2.23 4.29
N GLN A 116 12.18 -1.96 3.04
CA GLN A 116 11.86 -0.62 2.56
C GLN A 116 10.40 -0.54 2.15
N VAL A 117 9.75 0.57 2.45
CA VAL A 117 8.36 0.84 2.08
C VAL A 117 8.30 2.09 1.21
N ILE A 118 7.58 1.98 0.10
CA ILE A 118 7.25 3.08 -0.79
C ILE A 118 5.73 3.17 -0.84
N PHE A 119 5.16 4.34 -0.57
CA PHE A 119 3.74 4.59 -0.81
C PHE A 119 3.62 5.36 -2.11
N VAL A 120 2.76 4.90 -3.01
CA VAL A 120 2.44 5.55 -4.28
C VAL A 120 0.94 5.81 -4.28
N GLY A 121 0.53 7.07 -4.29
CA GLY A 121 -0.87 7.42 -4.37
C GLY A 121 -1.16 8.23 -5.61
N ASN A 122 -2.33 8.00 -6.18
CA ASN A 122 -2.84 8.71 -7.34
C ASN A 122 -4.27 9.20 -7.09
N CYS A 123 -4.57 10.39 -7.58
CA CYS A 123 -5.89 11.00 -7.61
C CYS A 123 -6.27 11.45 -9.03
N GLY A 124 -6.14 10.59 -10.05
CA GLY A 124 -6.44 10.91 -11.46
C GLY A 124 -5.56 11.97 -12.16
N TYR A 125 -5.02 12.96 -11.45
CA TYR A 125 -4.22 14.08 -11.95
C TYR A 125 -3.08 14.50 -11.01
N THR A 126 -2.94 13.87 -9.84
CA THR A 126 -1.85 14.13 -8.89
C THR A 126 -1.28 12.83 -8.38
N TYR A 127 0.06 12.74 -8.37
CA TYR A 127 0.80 11.59 -7.85
C TYR A 127 1.65 12.01 -6.65
N GLY A 128 1.61 11.21 -5.59
CA GLY A 128 2.45 11.38 -4.41
C GLY A 128 3.28 10.13 -4.15
N VAL A 129 4.57 10.32 -3.88
CA VAL A 129 5.46 9.23 -3.45
C VAL A 129 6.02 9.53 -2.07
N LEU A 130 5.86 8.58 -1.13
CA LEU A 130 6.51 8.61 0.17
C LEU A 130 7.49 7.45 0.29
N LEU A 131 8.75 7.76 0.59
CA LEU A 131 9.78 6.76 0.90
C LEU A 131 9.98 6.69 2.40
N SER A 132 9.89 5.51 2.99
CA SER A 132 10.17 5.32 4.42
C SER A 132 10.83 3.97 4.69
N SER A 133 11.73 3.94 5.68
CA SER A 133 12.24 2.70 6.24
C SER A 133 11.19 2.09 7.15
N ILE A 134 11.05 0.76 7.15
CA ILE A 134 10.14 0.05 8.09
C ILE A 134 10.44 0.40 9.56
N ASP A 135 11.70 0.76 9.85
CA ASP A 135 12.20 1.06 11.20
C ASP A 135 12.13 2.55 11.60
N SER A 136 11.84 3.46 10.66
CA SER A 136 11.53 4.85 11.01
C SER A 136 10.07 4.95 11.39
N ASP A 137 9.74 5.71 12.44
CA ASP A 137 8.36 6.01 12.78
C ASP A 137 7.65 6.58 11.54
N LEU A 138 6.80 5.77 10.91
CA LEU A 138 5.94 6.09 9.77
C LEU A 138 4.88 7.12 10.22
N CYS A 139 5.34 8.30 10.58
CA CYS A 139 4.53 9.38 11.09
C CYS A 139 4.32 10.37 9.95
N LEU A 140 3.43 10.02 9.03
CA LEU A 140 2.98 10.91 7.98
C LEU A 140 2.57 12.26 8.58
N GLN A 141 3.41 13.27 8.39
CA GLN A 141 3.02 14.67 8.47
C GLN A 141 2.62 15.11 7.06
N ASN A 142 1.60 15.97 6.95
CA ASN A 142 1.04 16.44 5.68
C ASN A 142 2.09 17.06 4.73
N GLU A 143 3.26 17.42 5.24
CA GLU A 143 4.35 18.13 4.54
C GLU A 143 5.39 17.17 3.91
N GLU A 144 5.32 15.86 4.14
CA GLU A 144 6.35 14.89 3.69
C GLU A 144 6.06 14.22 2.34
N LEU A 145 4.90 14.50 1.74
CA LEU A 145 4.56 13.98 0.41
C LEU A 145 5.31 14.78 -0.66
N ASN A 146 6.31 14.16 -1.28
CA ASN A 146 6.93 14.70 -2.49
C ASN A 146 5.96 14.47 -3.65
N PHE A 147 5.21 15.52 -4.00
CA PHE A 147 4.33 15.51 -5.16
C PHE A 147 5.15 15.66 -6.44
N LEU A 148 5.03 14.68 -7.33
CA LEU A 148 5.42 14.84 -8.72
C LEU A 148 4.17 15.32 -9.45
N ILE A 149 4.09 16.62 -9.69
CA ILE A 149 3.05 17.19 -10.56
C ILE A 149 3.47 16.86 -11.99
N ALA A 150 2.61 16.13 -12.72
CA ALA A 150 2.80 15.78 -14.12
C ALA A 150 2.49 16.96 -15.05
#